data_AF-A0A3N5QWQ2-F1
#
_entry.id   AF-A0A3N5QWQ2-F1
#
_cell.length_a   1.000
_cell.length_b   1.000
_cell.length_c   1.000
_cell.angle_alpha   90.00
_cell.angle_beta   90.00
_cell.angle_gamma   90.00
#
_symmetry.space_group_name_H-M   'P 1'
#
loop_
_entity.id
_entity.type
_entity.pdbx_description
1 polymer ?
#
loop_
_entity_poly.entity_id
_entity_poly.type
_entity_poly.pdbx_seq_one_letter_code
_entity_poly.pdbx_strand_id
1 'polypeptide(L)'
;MTHHTPAVFGFGSYRVNDTNSVHEAALRHALSCGVSIIDTSTNYTNGSSERLIGRVLADTTFVASLPSPPVIITKIGYAQGHVLEMIAAQKAMGQGYADVVEVADGLQHCIHPDFLDDMLAMSLGRLQRGSVDVLLLHNPEYYFQVAQQAGTPVEEARAIFYDRITRAFTWMEHAVQQGRIKNYGISSNTFVHDADAYDHVSLERCLEIAAGISATHAFTHVQMPFNVIEHFAATTLNQAGGESTTLDVARQHNLTVMINRPLNALVGGDLIRLASHDIPLHTAGIHNVDSRIHALETEEHEVLQIVLNNPAHSPREIEAVNEMFKIAGALCTSWNKFEGLIHWRDVKRSHLTPRLDAAIHYAEHSSDPDRVINYLRDLHELLTDVETLYAAEENASLEELRDAVADELGLPLDTPLQQIALHAVRCTEGVNVVLVGMRTPEYVDDVLTTHDLPETTYHRTTWLRIADHLARLSEPS
;
A
#
# COMPACT_ATOMS: atom_id res chain seq x y z
N MET A 1 17.54 -23.65 20.70
CA MET A 1 16.56 -22.67 20.21
C MET A 1 17.35 -21.44 19.84
N THR A 2 17.56 -21.20 18.54
CA THR A 2 18.09 -19.93 18.06
C THR A 2 17.06 -18.86 18.36
N HIS A 3 17.43 -17.81 19.10
CA HIS A 3 16.54 -16.68 19.33
C HIS A 3 16.18 -16.06 17.96
N HIS A 4 14.91 -16.17 17.57
CA HIS A 4 14.40 -15.44 16.42
C HIS A 4 14.45 -13.95 16.75
N THR A 5 15.10 -13.17 15.89
CA THR A 5 15.05 -11.71 15.96
C THR A 5 13.82 -11.29 15.16
N PRO A 6 12.87 -10.56 15.75
CA PRO A 6 11.72 -10.07 15.02
C PRO A 6 12.13 -9.26 13.79
N ALA A 7 11.28 -9.25 12.77
CA ALA A 7 11.50 -8.48 11.57
C ALA A 7 11.67 -6.98 11.87
N VAL A 8 12.39 -6.29 11.00
CA VAL A 8 12.47 -4.82 11.04
C VAL A 8 11.37 -4.21 10.19
N PHE A 9 10.95 -2.99 10.50
CA PHE A 9 10.10 -2.24 9.58
C PHE A 9 10.93 -1.65 8.42
N GLY A 10 10.33 -1.64 7.24
CA GLY A 10 10.83 -0.93 6.07
C GLY A 10 9.82 0.10 5.58
N PHE A 11 10.34 1.19 5.02
CA PHE A 11 9.53 2.27 4.46
C PHE A 11 9.07 1.90 3.05
N GLY A 12 7.81 1.48 2.92
CA GLY A 12 7.16 1.20 1.65
C GLY A 12 6.67 2.48 0.98
N SER A 13 7.05 2.72 -0.28
CA SER A 13 6.78 4.00 -0.95
C SER A 13 5.71 3.96 -2.04
N TYR A 14 4.88 2.92 -2.11
CA TYR A 14 3.83 2.74 -3.13
C TYR A 14 2.85 3.94 -3.28
N ARG A 15 2.50 4.61 -2.18
CA ARG A 15 1.61 5.79 -2.17
C ARG A 15 2.35 7.10 -1.88
N VAL A 16 3.65 7.11 -2.02
CA VAL A 16 4.52 8.27 -1.77
C VAL A 16 4.74 9.02 -3.08
N ASN A 17 4.81 10.35 -3.00
CA ASN A 17 5.04 11.23 -4.14
C ASN A 17 5.93 12.41 -3.74
N ASP A 18 6.68 12.92 -4.72
CA ASP A 18 7.68 13.98 -4.63
C ASP A 18 7.11 15.39 -4.48
N THR A 19 5.80 15.58 -4.67
CA THR A 19 5.11 16.87 -4.56
C THR A 19 4.48 17.11 -3.19
N ASN A 20 4.39 16.09 -2.34
CA ASN A 20 3.82 16.20 -0.99
C ASN A 20 4.92 16.30 0.07
N SER A 21 5.02 17.48 0.71
CA SER A 21 6.00 17.73 1.77
C SER A 21 5.81 16.86 3.01
N VAL A 22 4.58 16.39 3.28
CA VAL A 22 4.30 15.47 4.40
C VAL A 22 4.92 14.10 4.13
N HIS A 23 4.90 13.64 2.88
CA HIS A 23 5.56 12.38 2.52
C HIS A 23 7.08 12.46 2.66
N GLU A 24 7.68 13.61 2.31
CA GLU A 24 9.11 13.85 2.55
C GLU A 24 9.44 13.86 4.03
N ALA A 25 8.65 14.55 4.84
CA ALA A 25 8.81 14.60 6.28
C ALA A 25 8.73 13.20 6.90
N ALA A 26 7.77 12.38 6.46
CA ALA A 26 7.62 11.00 6.92
C ALA A 26 8.86 10.14 6.57
N LEU A 27 9.37 10.22 5.34
CA LEU A 27 10.59 9.49 4.94
C LEU A 27 11.79 9.91 5.79
N ARG A 28 12.00 11.22 5.99
CA ARG A 28 13.11 11.73 6.81
C ARG A 28 12.99 11.31 8.27
N HIS A 29 11.78 11.36 8.81
CA HIS A 29 11.48 10.95 10.19
C HIS A 29 11.74 9.45 10.39
N ALA A 30 11.22 8.60 9.50
CA ALA A 30 11.45 7.14 9.55
C ALA A 30 12.94 6.79 9.55
N LEU A 31 13.71 7.38 8.63
CA LEU A 31 15.16 7.18 8.56
C LEU A 31 15.87 7.63 9.84
N SER A 32 15.47 8.77 10.40
CA SER A 32 16.03 9.31 11.65
C SER A 32 15.73 8.42 12.86
N CYS A 33 14.56 7.77 12.87
CA CYS A 33 14.15 6.79 13.88
C CYS A 33 14.76 5.39 13.67
N GLY A 34 15.62 5.20 12.67
CA GLY A 34 16.36 3.94 12.44
C GLY A 34 15.69 2.96 11.46
N VAL A 35 14.59 3.33 10.81
CA VAL A 35 14.04 2.57 9.67
C VAL A 35 15.02 2.69 8.52
N SER A 36 15.80 1.64 8.27
CA SER A 36 16.92 1.69 7.32
C SER A 36 16.63 1.03 5.97
N ILE A 37 15.46 0.43 5.78
CA ILE A 37 15.08 -0.21 4.50
C ILE A 37 14.06 0.68 3.80
N ILE A 38 14.31 1.01 2.53
CA ILE A 38 13.38 1.75 1.67
C ILE A 38 13.00 0.86 0.50
N ASP A 39 11.71 0.56 0.38
CA ASP A 39 11.13 -0.17 -0.73
C ASP A 39 10.41 0.78 -1.69
N THR A 40 10.79 0.72 -2.95
CA THR A 40 10.23 1.54 -4.04
C THR A 40 10.06 0.73 -5.32
N SER A 41 9.58 1.36 -6.38
CA SER A 41 9.42 0.74 -7.70
C SER A 41 9.28 1.81 -8.77
N THR A 42 9.66 1.47 -9.99
CA THR A 42 9.56 2.34 -11.16
C THR A 42 8.14 2.80 -11.48
N ASN A 43 7.12 1.99 -11.18
CA ASN A 43 5.72 2.30 -11.46
C ASN A 43 5.03 3.10 -10.34
N TYR A 44 5.62 3.20 -9.15
CA TYR A 44 5.00 3.93 -8.04
C TYR A 44 4.93 5.41 -8.40
N THR A 45 3.69 5.92 -8.51
CA THR A 45 3.40 7.32 -8.84
C THR A 45 4.18 7.84 -10.07
N ASN A 46 4.37 6.99 -11.09
CA ASN A 46 5.17 7.28 -12.29
C ASN A 46 6.63 7.71 -11.95
N GLY A 47 7.26 6.95 -11.05
CA GLY A 47 8.62 7.16 -10.56
C GLY A 47 8.78 8.33 -9.58
N SER A 48 7.67 8.89 -9.08
CA SER A 48 7.71 10.04 -8.16
C SER A 48 8.24 9.65 -6.78
N SER A 49 7.99 8.43 -6.31
CA SER A 49 8.63 7.89 -5.10
C SER A 49 10.15 7.83 -5.22
N GLU A 50 10.68 7.31 -6.35
CA GLU A 50 12.12 7.21 -6.61
C GLU A 50 12.79 8.59 -6.63
N ARG A 51 12.14 9.59 -7.24
CA ARG A 51 12.63 10.98 -7.25
C ARG A 51 12.66 11.59 -5.86
N LEU A 52 11.63 11.37 -5.04
CA LEU A 52 11.62 11.84 -3.66
C LEU A 52 12.77 11.21 -2.86
N ILE A 53 12.92 9.90 -2.94
CA ILE A 53 13.98 9.16 -2.25
C ILE A 53 15.35 9.66 -2.70
N GLY A 54 15.58 9.79 -4.02
CA GLY A 54 16.83 10.32 -4.55
C GLY A 54 17.14 11.73 -4.04
N ARG A 55 16.14 12.62 -4.02
CA ARG A 55 16.27 13.99 -3.50
C ARG A 55 16.59 14.04 -2.01
N VAL A 56 15.94 13.22 -1.19
CA VAL A 56 16.21 13.14 0.26
C VAL A 56 17.62 12.57 0.52
N LEU A 57 18.04 11.56 -0.23
CA LEU A 57 19.35 10.92 -0.04
C LEU A 57 20.51 11.68 -0.69
N ALA A 58 20.24 12.66 -1.56
CA ALA A 58 21.24 13.60 -2.07
C ALA A 58 21.69 14.62 -1.00
N ASP A 59 20.90 14.82 0.05
CA ASP A 59 21.25 15.63 1.22
C ASP A 59 22.29 14.91 2.09
N THR A 60 23.56 15.11 1.77
CA THR A 60 24.69 14.45 2.44
C THR A 60 24.79 14.77 3.93
N THR A 61 24.32 15.95 4.37
CA THR A 61 24.34 16.31 5.80
C THR A 61 23.31 15.48 6.54
N PHE A 62 22.11 15.35 5.97
CA PHE A 62 21.08 14.47 6.52
C PHE A 62 21.54 13.01 6.53
N VAL A 63 22.05 12.48 5.42
CA VAL A 63 22.53 11.09 5.34
C VAL A 63 23.64 10.79 6.35
N ALA A 64 24.57 11.73 6.57
CA ALA A 64 25.62 11.57 7.57
C ALA A 64 25.11 11.59 9.02
N SER A 65 23.91 12.12 9.27
CA SER A 65 23.28 12.13 10.59
C SER A 65 22.47 10.87 10.91
N LEU A 66 22.22 10.01 9.92
CA LEU A 66 21.41 8.81 10.09
C LEU A 66 22.13 7.76 10.97
N PRO A 67 21.39 6.96 11.76
CA PRO A 67 21.98 5.88 12.55
C PRO A 67 22.72 4.83 11.71
N SER A 68 22.25 4.60 10.48
CA SER A 68 22.86 3.70 9.51
C SER A 68 22.55 4.13 8.06
N PRO A 69 23.39 3.75 7.08
CA PRO A 69 23.08 3.97 5.67
C PRO A 69 21.82 3.20 5.25
N PRO A 70 20.89 3.81 4.51
CA PRO A 70 19.70 3.12 4.07
C PRO A 70 19.99 2.10 2.96
N VAL A 71 19.30 0.96 3.02
CA VAL A 71 19.23 -0.08 1.99
C VAL A 71 18.09 0.26 1.05
N ILE A 72 18.40 0.44 -0.23
CA ILE A 72 17.42 0.82 -1.26
C ILE A 72 17.05 -0.41 -2.08
N ILE A 73 15.75 -0.68 -2.11
CA ILE A 73 15.15 -1.78 -2.85
C ILE A 73 14.23 -1.16 -3.89
N THR A 74 14.47 -1.44 -5.17
CA THR A 74 13.57 -1.06 -6.26
C THR A 74 13.11 -2.27 -7.06
N LYS A 75 12.12 -2.08 -7.91
CA LYS A 75 11.50 -3.13 -8.71
C LYS A 75 11.22 -2.67 -10.12
N ILE A 76 11.35 -3.61 -11.04
CA ILE A 76 11.12 -3.42 -12.48
C ILE A 76 10.30 -4.59 -13.04
N GLY A 77 9.51 -4.30 -14.09
CA GLY A 77 8.65 -5.29 -14.74
C GLY A 77 7.35 -4.70 -15.27
N TYR A 78 6.84 -3.67 -14.60
CA TYR A 78 5.63 -2.96 -15.00
C TYR A 78 5.91 -1.95 -16.11
N ALA A 79 4.96 -1.83 -17.03
CA ALA A 79 4.90 -0.77 -18.02
C ALA A 79 3.55 -0.04 -17.93
N GLN A 80 3.59 1.19 -17.44
CA GLN A 80 2.45 2.10 -17.26
C GLN A 80 2.89 3.53 -17.57
N GLY A 81 1.93 4.42 -17.88
CA GLY A 81 2.21 5.83 -18.11
C GLY A 81 3.28 6.04 -19.18
N HIS A 82 4.32 6.82 -18.86
CA HIS A 82 5.40 7.16 -19.80
C HIS A 82 6.17 5.93 -20.31
N VAL A 83 6.21 4.82 -19.55
CA VAL A 83 6.85 3.58 -20.00
C VAL A 83 6.09 2.96 -21.19
N LEU A 84 4.76 3.08 -21.24
CA LEU A 84 3.97 2.63 -22.39
C LEU A 84 4.27 3.45 -23.64
N GLU A 85 4.42 4.77 -23.50
CA GLU A 85 4.84 5.66 -24.59
C GLU A 85 6.21 5.25 -25.14
N MET A 86 7.15 4.93 -24.25
CA MET A 86 8.48 4.44 -24.61
C MET A 86 8.41 3.11 -25.38
N ILE A 87 7.63 2.13 -24.90
CA ILE A 87 7.44 0.85 -25.60
C ILE A 87 6.84 1.07 -26.99
N ALA A 88 5.81 1.92 -27.09
CA ALA A 88 5.18 2.24 -28.36
C ALA A 88 6.15 2.90 -29.34
N ALA A 89 6.97 3.84 -28.87
CA ALA A 89 8.00 4.50 -29.67
C ALA A 89 9.07 3.51 -30.17
N GLN A 90 9.60 2.66 -29.29
CA GLN A 90 10.56 1.61 -29.65
C GLN A 90 9.99 0.66 -30.70
N LYS A 91 8.73 0.23 -30.53
CA LYS A 91 8.02 -0.61 -31.51
C LYS A 91 7.87 0.09 -32.86
N ALA A 92 7.55 1.38 -32.88
CA ALA A 92 7.44 2.16 -34.12
C ALA A 92 8.78 2.32 -34.86
N MET A 93 9.90 2.25 -34.14
CA MET A 93 11.26 2.27 -34.69
C MET A 93 11.79 0.88 -35.11
N GLY A 94 10.99 -0.18 -34.94
CA GLY A 94 11.42 -1.55 -35.22
C GLY A 94 12.34 -2.15 -34.15
N GLN A 95 12.42 -1.52 -32.97
CA GLN A 95 13.24 -1.89 -31.82
C GLN A 95 12.36 -2.30 -30.61
N GLY A 96 11.17 -2.83 -30.88
CA GLY A 96 10.25 -3.24 -29.81
C GLY A 96 10.84 -4.32 -28.92
N TYR A 97 10.59 -4.24 -27.62
CA TYR A 97 11.01 -5.27 -26.66
C TYR A 97 10.29 -6.59 -26.94
N ALA A 98 11.03 -7.69 -26.84
CA ALA A 98 10.44 -9.03 -26.82
C ALA A 98 9.64 -9.26 -25.52
N ASP A 99 8.73 -10.24 -25.57
CA ASP A 99 7.98 -10.75 -24.41
C ASP A 99 7.20 -9.69 -23.61
N VAL A 100 6.81 -8.58 -24.24
CA VAL A 100 5.83 -7.64 -23.68
C VAL A 100 4.46 -8.29 -23.70
N VAL A 101 3.80 -8.34 -22.55
CA VAL A 101 2.43 -8.85 -22.40
C VAL A 101 1.48 -7.75 -21.99
N GLU A 102 0.26 -7.78 -22.53
CA GLU A 102 -0.82 -6.84 -22.19
C GLU A 102 -1.69 -7.45 -21.10
N VAL A 103 -1.64 -6.87 -19.90
CA VAL A 103 -2.30 -7.43 -18.71
C VAL A 103 -3.71 -6.86 -18.55
N ALA A 104 -3.86 -5.56 -18.80
CA ALA A 104 -5.12 -4.82 -18.80
C ALA A 104 -4.96 -3.52 -19.60
N ASP A 105 -6.05 -2.80 -19.82
CA ASP A 105 -5.99 -1.46 -20.41
C ASP A 105 -5.07 -0.54 -19.58
N GLY A 106 -4.13 0.12 -20.25
CA GLY A 106 -3.11 0.95 -19.60
C GLY A 106 -2.08 0.21 -18.74
N LEU A 107 -1.99 -1.12 -18.82
CA LEU A 107 -1.00 -1.93 -18.09
C LEU A 107 -0.39 -3.03 -18.98
N GLN A 108 0.91 -2.91 -19.23
CA GLN A 108 1.73 -3.96 -19.83
C GLN A 108 2.78 -4.46 -18.82
N HIS A 109 3.35 -5.64 -19.09
CA HIS A 109 4.41 -6.24 -18.29
C HIS A 109 5.50 -6.84 -19.16
N CYS A 110 6.77 -6.68 -18.76
CA CYS A 110 7.91 -7.24 -19.46
C CYS A 110 9.07 -7.49 -18.51
N ILE A 111 9.70 -8.65 -18.60
CA ILE A 111 10.95 -9.00 -17.88
C ILE A 111 12.07 -9.41 -18.84
N HIS A 112 11.98 -9.01 -20.10
CA HIS A 112 13.04 -9.25 -21.07
C HIS A 112 14.29 -8.42 -20.71
N PRO A 113 15.52 -8.97 -20.82
CA PRO A 113 16.75 -8.27 -20.48
C PRO A 113 16.87 -6.84 -21.04
N ASP A 114 16.53 -6.63 -22.32
CA ASP A 114 16.61 -5.30 -22.95
C ASP A 114 15.68 -4.28 -22.26
N PHE A 115 14.46 -4.70 -21.89
CA PHE A 115 13.53 -3.84 -21.16
C PHE A 115 14.02 -3.59 -19.73
N LEU A 116 14.52 -4.64 -19.07
CA LEU A 116 15.03 -4.54 -17.70
C LEU A 116 16.23 -3.57 -17.61
N ASP A 117 17.09 -3.54 -18.63
CA ASP A 117 18.24 -2.65 -18.69
C ASP A 117 17.84 -1.17 -18.71
N ASP A 118 16.89 -0.82 -19.60
CA ASP A 118 16.35 0.53 -19.71
C ASP A 118 15.59 0.93 -18.44
N MET A 119 14.81 0.03 -17.85
CA MET A 119 14.10 0.31 -16.59
C MET A 119 15.06 0.54 -15.42
N LEU A 120 16.14 -0.24 -15.32
CA LEU A 120 17.16 -0.04 -14.30
C LEU A 120 17.88 1.31 -14.51
N ALA A 121 18.23 1.66 -15.74
CA ALA A 121 18.86 2.95 -16.04
C ALA A 121 17.97 4.14 -15.63
N MET A 122 16.66 4.07 -15.94
CA MET A 122 15.69 5.10 -15.52
C MET A 122 15.54 5.17 -14.00
N SER A 123 15.49 4.03 -13.31
CA SER A 123 15.40 3.95 -11.85
C SER A 123 16.62 4.60 -11.18
N LEU A 124 17.82 4.22 -11.61
CA LEU A 124 19.09 4.79 -11.13
C LEU A 124 19.16 6.30 -11.34
N GLY A 125 18.69 6.79 -12.50
CA GLY A 125 18.59 8.22 -12.78
C GLY A 125 17.66 8.96 -11.81
N ARG A 126 16.47 8.41 -11.53
CA ARG A 126 15.52 9.03 -10.58
C ARG A 126 16.02 8.98 -9.14
N LEU A 127 16.66 7.88 -8.73
CA LEU A 127 17.28 7.73 -7.42
C LEU A 127 18.56 8.55 -7.27
N GLN A 128 19.14 9.05 -8.37
CA GLN A 128 20.41 9.78 -8.42
C GLN A 128 21.58 8.96 -7.87
N ARG A 129 21.66 7.67 -8.25
CA ARG A 129 22.70 6.74 -7.79
C ARG A 129 23.26 5.92 -8.93
N GLY A 130 24.52 5.48 -8.78
CA GLY A 130 25.15 4.53 -9.71
C GLY A 130 24.73 3.08 -9.48
N SER A 131 24.18 2.76 -8.32
CA SER A 131 23.74 1.41 -7.95
C SER A 131 22.59 1.41 -6.95
N VAL A 132 21.84 0.30 -6.89
CA VAL A 132 20.88 -0.03 -5.81
C VAL A 132 21.33 -1.26 -5.02
N ASP A 133 20.85 -1.41 -3.80
CA ASP A 133 21.22 -2.54 -2.95
C ASP A 133 20.51 -3.83 -3.38
N VAL A 134 19.23 -3.73 -3.73
CA VAL A 134 18.42 -4.87 -4.18
C VAL A 134 17.52 -4.46 -5.35
N LEU A 135 17.47 -5.30 -6.38
CA LEU A 135 16.53 -5.18 -7.50
C LEU A 135 15.58 -6.37 -7.52
N LEU A 136 14.27 -6.13 -7.52
CA LEU A 136 13.27 -7.20 -7.63
C LEU A 136 12.63 -7.23 -9.02
N LEU A 137 12.38 -8.42 -9.56
CA LEU A 137 11.36 -8.60 -10.60
C LEU A 137 10.00 -8.36 -9.96
N HIS A 138 9.22 -7.44 -10.53
CA HIS A 138 7.93 -7.05 -9.99
C HIS A 138 6.79 -7.84 -10.65
N ASN A 139 6.18 -8.73 -9.87
CA ASN A 139 5.04 -9.59 -10.22
C ASN A 139 5.20 -10.28 -11.58
N PRO A 140 6.27 -11.10 -11.78
CA PRO A 140 6.45 -11.82 -13.04
C PRO A 140 5.24 -12.69 -13.41
N GLU A 141 4.45 -13.12 -12.42
CA GLU A 141 3.22 -13.90 -12.59
C GLU A 141 2.16 -13.28 -13.50
N TYR A 142 2.23 -11.98 -13.82
CA TYR A 142 1.32 -11.36 -14.81
C TYR A 142 1.36 -12.03 -16.19
N TYR A 143 2.45 -12.74 -16.49
CA TYR A 143 2.47 -13.66 -17.61
C TYR A 143 1.35 -14.72 -17.57
N PHE A 144 1.14 -15.35 -16.41
CA PHE A 144 0.19 -16.43 -16.24
C PHE A 144 -1.23 -15.95 -16.51
N GLN A 145 -1.58 -14.73 -16.08
CA GLN A 145 -2.88 -14.13 -16.40
C GLN A 145 -3.13 -14.10 -17.91
N VAL A 146 -2.16 -13.64 -18.69
CA VAL A 146 -2.27 -13.54 -20.16
C VAL A 146 -2.27 -14.93 -20.82
N ALA A 147 -1.42 -15.84 -20.33
CA ALA A 147 -1.38 -17.23 -20.82
C ALA A 147 -2.71 -17.97 -20.55
N GLN A 148 -3.30 -17.77 -19.38
CA GLN A 148 -4.59 -18.36 -19.01
C GLN A 148 -5.73 -17.84 -19.88
N GLN A 149 -5.77 -16.53 -20.14
CA GLN A 149 -6.74 -15.91 -21.05
C GLN A 149 -6.60 -16.42 -22.49
N ALA A 150 -5.37 -16.73 -22.91
CA ALA A 150 -5.09 -17.33 -24.22
C ALA A 150 -5.38 -18.84 -24.27
N GLY A 151 -5.76 -19.48 -23.16
CA GLY A 151 -6.01 -20.91 -23.08
C GLY A 151 -4.76 -21.78 -23.15
N THR A 152 -3.58 -21.23 -22.84
CA THR A 152 -2.32 -21.97 -22.83
C THR A 152 -2.36 -23.05 -21.74
N PRO A 153 -2.02 -24.32 -22.05
CA PRO A 153 -1.92 -25.37 -21.04
C PRO A 153 -0.93 -25.02 -19.92
N VAL A 154 -1.25 -25.36 -18.68
CA VAL A 154 -0.48 -24.93 -17.49
C VAL A 154 1.01 -25.32 -17.55
N GLU A 155 1.33 -26.53 -18.02
CA GLU A 155 2.73 -26.97 -18.12
C GLU A 155 3.51 -26.22 -19.20
N GLU A 156 2.85 -25.84 -20.30
CA GLU A 156 3.46 -25.01 -21.35
C GLU A 156 3.68 -23.59 -20.84
N ALA A 157 2.68 -23.00 -20.18
CA ALA A 157 2.80 -21.68 -19.56
C ALA A 157 3.92 -21.65 -18.51
N ARG A 158 4.02 -22.67 -17.64
CA ARG A 158 5.10 -22.80 -16.65
C ARG A 158 6.47 -22.90 -17.32
N ALA A 159 6.60 -23.69 -18.39
CA ALA A 159 7.86 -23.79 -19.13
C ALA A 159 8.30 -22.43 -19.71
N ILE A 160 7.39 -21.68 -20.33
CA ILE A 160 7.69 -20.34 -20.86
C ILE A 160 8.00 -19.35 -19.74
N PHE A 161 7.23 -19.38 -18.65
CA PHE A 161 7.46 -18.52 -17.50
C PHE A 161 8.87 -18.69 -16.93
N TYR A 162 9.29 -19.93 -16.65
CA TYR A 162 10.61 -20.18 -16.07
C TYR A 162 11.76 -19.97 -17.06
N ASP A 163 11.54 -20.07 -18.37
CA ASP A 163 12.49 -19.59 -19.38
C ASP A 163 12.70 -18.07 -19.28
N ARG A 164 11.61 -17.29 -19.16
CA ARG A 164 11.69 -15.83 -18.97
C ARG A 164 12.42 -15.48 -17.66
N ILE A 165 12.16 -16.19 -16.56
CA ILE A 165 12.89 -16.03 -15.30
C ILE A 165 14.38 -16.35 -15.49
N THR A 166 14.73 -17.42 -16.20
CA THR A 166 16.14 -17.80 -16.46
C THR A 166 16.89 -16.69 -17.20
N ARG A 167 16.27 -16.12 -18.25
CA ARG A 167 16.86 -14.99 -18.98
C ARG A 167 17.00 -13.74 -18.11
N ALA A 168 15.98 -13.41 -17.32
CA ALA A 168 16.02 -12.27 -16.41
C ALA A 168 17.08 -12.42 -15.32
N PHE A 169 17.18 -13.59 -14.68
CA PHE A 169 18.20 -13.88 -13.66
C PHE A 169 19.61 -13.84 -14.24
N THR A 170 19.81 -14.36 -15.45
CA THR A 170 21.11 -14.27 -16.15
C THR A 170 21.53 -12.81 -16.35
N TRP A 171 20.60 -11.95 -16.76
CA TRP A 171 20.86 -10.51 -16.87
C TRP A 171 21.11 -9.86 -15.49
N MET A 172 20.38 -10.24 -14.44
CA MET A 172 20.60 -9.72 -13.09
C MET A 172 21.98 -10.09 -12.53
N GLU A 173 22.44 -11.32 -12.74
CA GLU A 173 23.81 -11.74 -12.40
C GLU A 173 24.87 -10.88 -13.12
N HIS A 174 24.65 -10.55 -14.39
CA HIS A 174 25.52 -9.62 -15.12
C HIS A 174 25.44 -8.19 -14.53
N ALA A 175 24.26 -7.70 -14.16
CA ALA A 175 24.10 -6.40 -13.52
C ALA A 175 24.80 -6.32 -12.14
N VAL A 176 24.86 -7.44 -11.41
CA VAL A 176 25.64 -7.60 -10.17
C VAL A 176 27.14 -7.50 -10.46
N GLN A 177 27.63 -8.22 -11.46
CA GLN A 177 29.04 -8.16 -11.86
C GLN A 177 29.46 -6.75 -12.32
N GLN A 178 28.55 -6.00 -12.93
CA GLN A 178 28.76 -4.60 -13.32
C GLN A 178 28.64 -3.62 -12.14
N GLY A 179 28.23 -4.07 -10.95
CA GLY A 179 28.04 -3.23 -9.77
C GLY A 179 26.84 -2.30 -9.83
N ARG A 180 25.90 -2.49 -10.79
CA ARG A 180 24.67 -1.69 -10.91
C ARG A 180 23.65 -2.06 -9.84
N ILE A 181 23.68 -3.32 -9.40
CA ILE A 181 22.87 -3.85 -8.29
C ILE A 181 23.78 -4.70 -7.40
N LYS A 182 23.50 -4.82 -6.09
CA LYS A 182 24.27 -5.73 -5.22
C LYS A 182 23.65 -7.11 -5.10
N ASN A 183 22.33 -7.15 -5.03
CA ASN A 183 21.52 -8.36 -4.91
C ASN A 183 20.26 -8.26 -5.76
N TYR A 184 19.59 -9.39 -5.96
CA TYR A 184 18.28 -9.40 -6.62
C TYR A 184 17.31 -10.40 -6.01
N GLY A 185 16.06 -10.31 -6.46
CA GLY A 185 14.96 -11.10 -5.95
C GLY A 185 13.72 -11.05 -6.82
N ILE A 186 12.63 -11.61 -6.30
CA ILE A 186 11.30 -11.54 -6.91
C ILE A 186 10.31 -10.98 -5.89
N SER A 187 9.49 -10.05 -6.33
CA SER A 187 8.24 -9.68 -5.65
C SER A 187 7.11 -10.40 -6.35
N SER A 188 6.42 -11.31 -5.66
CA SER A 188 5.31 -12.08 -6.24
C SER A 188 4.16 -12.21 -5.24
N ASN A 189 2.95 -11.98 -5.74
CA ASN A 189 1.72 -12.21 -5.00
C ASN A 189 1.38 -13.70 -4.89
N THR A 190 1.84 -14.51 -5.85
CA THR A 190 1.39 -15.89 -6.03
C THR A 190 2.39 -16.91 -5.50
N PHE A 191 3.47 -16.43 -4.87
CA PHE A 191 4.34 -17.25 -4.02
C PHE A 191 3.56 -18.02 -2.97
N VAL A 192 2.45 -17.46 -2.48
CA VAL A 192 1.64 -18.03 -1.39
C VAL A 192 0.45 -18.86 -1.87
N HIS A 193 0.21 -18.94 -3.18
CA HIS A 193 -0.88 -19.73 -3.77
C HIS A 193 -0.60 -21.23 -3.68
N ASP A 194 -1.65 -22.05 -3.76
CA ASP A 194 -1.52 -23.51 -3.82
C ASP A 194 -0.65 -23.97 -4.99
N ALA A 195 0.07 -25.08 -4.83
CA ALA A 195 1.04 -25.56 -5.83
C ALA A 195 0.40 -25.93 -7.18
N ASP A 196 -0.88 -26.28 -7.19
CA ASP A 196 -1.67 -26.59 -8.38
C ASP A 196 -2.36 -25.36 -9.01
N ALA A 197 -2.30 -24.19 -8.35
CA ALA A 197 -2.79 -22.96 -8.94
C ALA A 197 -2.03 -22.65 -10.25
N TYR A 198 -2.78 -22.19 -11.24
CA TYR A 198 -2.25 -21.93 -12.58
C TYR A 198 -1.11 -20.90 -12.55
N ASP A 199 -1.26 -19.89 -11.69
CA ASP A 199 -0.36 -18.75 -11.55
C ASP A 199 0.68 -18.89 -10.43
N HIS A 200 0.78 -20.07 -9.80
CA HIS A 200 1.74 -20.30 -8.72
C HIS A 200 3.18 -20.16 -9.20
N VAL A 201 3.93 -19.28 -8.54
CA VAL A 201 5.38 -19.15 -8.70
C VAL A 201 6.06 -19.98 -7.61
N SER A 202 6.79 -21.03 -8.00
CA SER A 202 7.53 -21.88 -7.07
C SER A 202 8.87 -21.23 -6.71
N LEU A 203 9.08 -20.98 -5.42
CA LEU A 203 10.33 -20.46 -4.91
C LEU A 203 11.49 -21.44 -5.11
N GLU A 204 11.24 -22.74 -4.92
CA GLU A 204 12.24 -23.79 -5.16
C GLU A 204 12.73 -23.76 -6.60
N ARG A 205 11.81 -23.63 -7.56
CA ARG A 205 12.18 -23.57 -8.97
C ARG A 205 13.00 -22.31 -9.29
N CYS A 206 12.69 -21.17 -8.68
CA CYS A 206 13.50 -19.96 -8.80
C CYS A 206 14.92 -20.14 -8.22
N LEU A 207 15.05 -20.81 -7.08
CA LEU A 207 16.34 -21.14 -6.46
C LEU A 207 17.18 -22.08 -7.34
N GLU A 208 16.55 -23.12 -7.91
CA GLU A 208 17.21 -24.03 -8.86
C GLU A 208 17.77 -23.29 -10.08
N ILE A 209 16.98 -22.35 -10.64
CA ILE A 209 17.42 -21.52 -11.77
C ILE A 209 18.61 -20.65 -11.36
N ALA A 210 18.55 -19.96 -10.22
CA ALA A 210 19.64 -19.13 -9.74
C ALA A 210 20.94 -19.94 -9.54
N ALA A 211 20.83 -21.11 -8.89
CA ALA A 211 21.95 -22.04 -8.68
C ALA A 211 22.51 -22.62 -9.99
N GLY A 212 21.65 -22.84 -10.99
CA GLY A 212 22.06 -23.28 -12.33
C GLY A 212 22.84 -22.23 -13.12
N ILE A 213 22.59 -20.94 -12.85
CA ILE A 213 23.31 -19.82 -13.47
C ILE A 213 24.65 -19.57 -12.76
N SER A 214 24.65 -19.52 -11.43
CA SER A 214 25.83 -19.25 -10.62
C SER A 214 25.75 -19.97 -9.26
N ALA A 215 26.81 -20.70 -8.88
CA ALA A 215 26.87 -21.36 -7.58
C ALA A 215 26.93 -20.38 -6.40
N THR A 216 27.31 -19.12 -6.65
CA THR A 216 27.33 -18.02 -5.67
C THR A 216 26.41 -16.90 -6.13
N HIS A 217 25.22 -17.26 -6.65
CA HIS A 217 24.24 -16.31 -7.16
C HIS A 217 23.86 -15.24 -6.14
N ALA A 218 23.40 -14.09 -6.64
CA ALA A 218 22.95 -12.96 -5.84
C ALA A 218 21.41 -12.93 -5.65
N PHE A 219 20.70 -14.00 -6.02
CA PHE A 219 19.30 -14.20 -5.65
C PHE A 219 19.18 -14.43 -4.14
N THR A 220 18.80 -13.38 -3.42
CA THR A 220 18.82 -13.37 -1.94
C THR A 220 17.54 -12.79 -1.32
N HIS A 221 16.61 -12.29 -2.12
CA HIS A 221 15.43 -11.59 -1.63
C HIS A 221 14.13 -12.12 -2.25
N VAL A 222 13.10 -12.20 -1.43
CA VAL A 222 11.72 -12.45 -1.88
C VAL A 222 10.77 -11.46 -1.21
N GLN A 223 9.79 -10.98 -1.97
CA GLN A 223 8.71 -10.15 -1.44
C GLN A 223 7.37 -10.83 -1.73
N MET A 224 6.52 -10.93 -0.71
CA MET A 224 5.22 -11.59 -0.81
C MET A 224 4.19 -10.99 0.15
N PRO A 225 2.89 -11.07 -0.17
CA PRO A 225 1.83 -10.62 0.72
C PRO A 225 1.72 -11.52 1.94
N PHE A 226 1.54 -10.90 3.10
CA PHE A 226 1.25 -11.61 4.34
C PHE A 226 0.63 -10.64 5.36
N ASN A 227 -0.53 -11.01 5.90
CA ASN A 227 -1.20 -10.29 6.98
C ASN A 227 -2.11 -11.26 7.74
N VAL A 228 -2.85 -10.76 8.74
CA VAL A 228 -3.70 -11.61 9.58
C VAL A 228 -4.77 -12.36 8.77
N ILE A 229 -5.27 -11.77 7.66
CA ILE A 229 -6.27 -12.39 6.77
C ILE A 229 -5.60 -13.18 5.64
N GLU A 230 -4.66 -12.59 4.90
CA GLU A 230 -3.84 -13.25 3.87
C GLU A 230 -2.68 -14.03 4.54
N HIS A 231 -2.98 -15.02 5.38
CA HIS A 231 -1.98 -15.73 6.21
C HIS A 231 -1.19 -16.83 5.46
N PHE A 232 -1.43 -16.98 4.16
CA PHE A 232 -0.99 -18.13 3.34
C PHE A 232 0.52 -18.33 3.26
N ALA A 233 1.32 -17.27 3.41
CA ALA A 233 2.78 -17.37 3.48
C ALA A 233 3.26 -18.34 4.58
N ALA A 234 2.52 -18.40 5.70
CA ALA A 234 2.84 -19.24 6.86
C ALA A 234 2.00 -20.52 6.95
N THR A 235 0.92 -20.66 6.18
CA THR A 235 -0.02 -21.80 6.33
C THR A 235 -0.05 -22.73 5.13
N THR A 236 0.09 -22.21 3.92
CA THR A 236 -0.05 -22.98 2.67
C THR A 236 1.20 -23.81 2.41
N LEU A 237 1.04 -25.13 2.38
CA LEU A 237 2.12 -26.06 2.06
C LEU A 237 2.19 -26.22 0.54
N ASN A 238 2.93 -25.33 -0.12
CA ASN A 238 3.03 -25.25 -1.58
C ASN A 238 4.45 -25.52 -2.13
N GLN A 239 5.42 -25.80 -1.26
CA GLN A 239 6.78 -26.16 -1.64
C GLN A 239 7.13 -27.57 -1.16
N ALA A 240 8.25 -28.10 -1.63
CA ALA A 240 8.81 -29.40 -1.28
C ALA A 240 7.79 -30.54 -1.42
N GLY A 241 7.05 -30.55 -2.53
CA GLY A 241 5.99 -31.54 -2.76
C GLY A 241 4.80 -31.46 -1.80
N GLY A 242 4.58 -30.28 -1.18
CA GLY A 242 3.49 -30.07 -0.21
C GLY A 242 3.89 -30.30 1.25
N GLU A 243 5.18 -30.30 1.55
CA GLU A 243 5.70 -30.49 2.92
C GLU A 243 6.16 -29.19 3.57
N SER A 244 6.38 -28.12 2.80
CA SER A 244 6.91 -26.85 3.29
C SER A 244 6.10 -25.66 2.78
N THR A 245 6.05 -24.61 3.58
CA THR A 245 5.54 -23.30 3.15
C THR A 245 6.63 -22.54 2.39
N THR A 246 6.25 -21.46 1.72
CA THR A 246 7.22 -20.57 1.08
C THR A 246 8.15 -19.88 2.10
N LEU A 247 7.65 -19.54 3.30
CA LEU A 247 8.49 -19.04 4.39
C LEU A 247 9.52 -20.07 4.86
N ASP A 248 9.13 -21.34 4.95
CA ASP A 248 10.04 -22.41 5.35
C ASP A 248 11.20 -22.55 4.35
N VAL A 249 10.91 -22.60 3.05
CA VAL A 249 11.93 -22.69 2.01
C VAL A 249 12.83 -21.46 2.00
N ALA A 250 12.27 -20.25 2.09
CA ALA A 250 13.06 -19.03 2.14
C ALA A 250 14.06 -19.04 3.32
N ARG A 251 13.60 -19.48 4.50
CA ARG A 251 14.46 -19.60 5.69
C ARG A 251 15.53 -20.67 5.53
N GLN A 252 15.20 -21.85 4.98
CA GLN A 252 16.16 -22.93 4.75
C GLN A 252 17.30 -22.50 3.81
N HIS A 253 17.00 -21.60 2.86
CA HIS A 253 17.96 -21.07 1.90
C HIS A 253 18.56 -19.70 2.30
N ASN A 254 18.31 -19.22 3.53
CA ASN A 254 18.78 -17.93 4.05
C ASN A 254 18.41 -16.71 3.16
N LEU A 255 17.22 -16.74 2.56
CA LEU A 255 16.69 -15.59 1.84
C LEU A 255 16.16 -14.54 2.81
N THR A 256 16.26 -13.28 2.40
CA THR A 256 15.59 -12.16 3.06
C THR A 256 14.14 -12.08 2.58
N VAL A 257 13.20 -12.33 3.49
CA VAL A 257 11.75 -12.24 3.25
C VAL A 257 11.25 -10.85 3.61
N MET A 258 10.63 -10.19 2.64
CA MET A 258 9.97 -8.90 2.79
C MET A 258 8.47 -9.04 2.62
N ILE A 259 7.70 -8.50 3.55
CA ILE A 259 6.25 -8.58 3.50
C ILE A 259 5.66 -7.28 2.97
N ASN A 260 4.87 -7.38 1.90
CA ASN A 260 3.98 -6.32 1.45
C ASN A 260 2.55 -6.57 1.92
N ARG A 261 1.70 -5.54 1.85
CA ARG A 261 0.29 -5.58 2.30
C ARG A 261 0.08 -6.05 3.76
N PRO A 262 0.90 -5.65 4.76
CA PRO A 262 0.66 -6.07 6.14
C PRO A 262 -0.66 -5.53 6.74
N LEU A 263 -1.24 -4.49 6.13
CA LEU A 263 -2.44 -3.77 6.64
C LEU A 263 -3.59 -3.69 5.64
N ASN A 264 -3.45 -4.30 4.46
CA ASN A 264 -4.39 -4.16 3.35
C ASN A 264 -4.64 -5.54 2.76
N ALA A 265 -5.57 -6.29 3.33
CA ALA A 265 -5.89 -7.63 2.89
C ALA A 265 -6.75 -7.61 1.62
N LEU A 266 -6.50 -8.55 0.72
CA LEU A 266 -7.34 -8.78 -0.46
C LEU A 266 -8.15 -10.07 -0.28
N VAL A 267 -9.48 -9.96 -0.28
CA VAL A 267 -10.40 -11.10 -0.13
C VAL A 267 -11.48 -11.01 -1.19
N GLY A 268 -11.58 -12.02 -2.07
CA GLY A 268 -12.63 -12.04 -3.11
C GLY A 268 -12.59 -10.88 -4.11
N GLY A 269 -11.48 -10.14 -4.20
CA GLY A 269 -11.36 -8.90 -4.97
C GLY A 269 -11.58 -7.62 -4.17
N ASP A 270 -12.10 -7.73 -2.95
CA ASP A 270 -12.32 -6.61 -2.04
C ASP A 270 -11.10 -6.32 -1.17
N LEU A 271 -10.94 -5.06 -0.79
CA LEU A 271 -9.87 -4.56 0.05
C LEU A 271 -10.36 -4.40 1.49
N ILE A 272 -9.80 -5.17 2.43
CA ILE A 272 -10.06 -5.01 3.86
C ILE A 272 -8.85 -4.32 4.50
N ARG A 273 -9.07 -3.16 5.10
CA ARG A 273 -8.03 -2.43 5.82
C ARG A 273 -7.98 -2.86 7.28
N LEU A 274 -6.84 -3.39 7.70
CA LEU A 274 -6.61 -3.83 9.08
C LEU A 274 -6.19 -2.64 9.94
N ALA A 275 -7.14 -1.78 10.29
CA ALA A 275 -6.88 -0.62 11.14
C ALA A 275 -8.06 -0.33 12.07
N SER A 276 -7.74 0.10 13.27
CA SER A 276 -8.67 0.74 14.18
C SER A 276 -8.59 2.25 13.97
N HIS A 277 -9.74 2.91 13.98
CA HIS A 277 -9.85 4.35 13.87
C HIS A 277 -10.16 4.96 15.22
N ASP A 278 -9.51 6.08 15.55
CA ASP A 278 -9.84 6.82 16.76
C ASP A 278 -11.25 7.40 16.68
N ILE A 279 -12.02 7.17 17.74
CA ILE A 279 -13.38 7.69 17.90
C ILE A 279 -13.37 8.62 19.12
N PRO A 280 -13.70 9.91 18.98
CA PRO A 280 -13.79 10.81 20.12
C PRO A 280 -14.78 10.29 21.18
N LEU A 281 -14.39 10.34 22.46
CA LEU A 281 -15.19 9.84 23.61
C LEU A 281 -16.57 10.50 23.76
N HIS A 282 -16.78 11.67 23.15
CA HIS A 282 -18.02 12.43 23.23
C HIS A 282 -18.45 12.93 21.86
N THR A 283 -19.42 12.24 21.28
CA THR A 283 -20.07 12.62 20.03
C THR A 283 -21.57 12.44 20.21
N ALA A 284 -22.17 13.37 20.94
CA ALA A 284 -23.62 13.41 21.19
C ALA A 284 -24.48 13.46 19.90
N GLY A 285 -23.85 13.65 18.74
CA GLY A 285 -24.48 13.79 17.43
C GLY A 285 -24.45 12.58 16.50
N ILE A 286 -23.68 11.51 16.77
CA ILE A 286 -23.55 10.37 15.82
C ILE A 286 -24.89 9.67 15.60
N HIS A 287 -25.69 9.49 16.65
CA HIS A 287 -26.98 8.82 16.56
C HIS A 287 -28.08 9.65 15.86
N ASN A 288 -27.80 10.91 15.48
CA ASN A 288 -28.77 11.84 14.90
C ASN A 288 -28.26 12.51 13.61
N VAL A 289 -27.28 11.92 12.91
CA VAL A 289 -26.69 12.47 11.66
C VAL A 289 -27.77 12.81 10.64
N ASP A 290 -28.72 11.91 10.38
CA ASP A 290 -29.86 12.15 9.47
C ASP A 290 -30.66 13.39 9.88
N SER A 291 -31.05 13.49 11.14
CA SER A 291 -31.89 14.59 11.63
C SER A 291 -31.15 15.93 11.56
N ARG A 292 -29.84 15.94 11.79
CA ARG A 292 -29.00 17.14 11.69
C ARG A 292 -28.77 17.58 10.25
N ILE A 293 -28.60 16.62 9.33
CA ILE A 293 -28.55 16.91 7.89
C ILE A 293 -29.82 17.63 7.44
N HIS A 294 -31.01 17.13 7.82
CA HIS A 294 -32.29 17.75 7.45
C HIS A 294 -32.48 19.13 8.09
N ALA A 295 -32.03 19.33 9.33
CA ALA A 295 -32.07 20.63 10.00
C ALA A 295 -31.19 21.66 9.27
N LEU A 296 -29.97 21.27 8.92
CA LEU A 296 -29.04 22.13 8.17
C LEU A 296 -29.50 22.37 6.73
N GLU A 297 -30.12 21.39 6.05
CA GLU A 297 -30.72 21.60 4.72
C GLU A 297 -31.82 22.67 4.77
N THR A 298 -32.66 22.64 5.82
CA THR A 298 -33.72 23.64 6.00
C THR A 298 -33.14 25.05 6.18
N GLU A 299 -32.04 25.17 6.94
CA GLU A 299 -31.35 26.45 7.16
C GLU A 299 -30.50 26.91 5.96
N GLU A 300 -29.96 25.97 5.16
CA GLU A 300 -29.08 26.23 4.02
C GLU A 300 -29.69 27.24 3.05
N HIS A 301 -31.00 27.14 2.77
CA HIS A 301 -31.67 28.07 1.88
C HIS A 301 -31.68 29.51 2.43
N GLU A 302 -31.97 29.68 3.72
CA GLU A 302 -32.01 30.99 4.36
C GLU A 302 -30.62 31.63 4.43
N VAL A 303 -29.61 30.84 4.81
CA VAL A 303 -28.21 31.27 4.86
C VAL A 303 -27.69 31.66 3.48
N LEU A 304 -28.02 30.88 2.45
CA LEU A 304 -27.68 31.19 1.07
C LEU A 304 -28.27 32.54 0.64
N GLN A 305 -29.51 32.85 0.99
CA GLN A 305 -30.11 34.15 0.66
C GLN A 305 -29.42 35.31 1.40
N ILE A 306 -28.99 35.12 2.64
CA ILE A 306 -28.24 36.13 3.41
C ILE A 306 -26.92 36.50 2.70
N VAL A 307 -26.23 35.53 2.13
CA VAL A 307 -24.99 35.76 1.37
C VAL A 307 -25.30 36.42 0.02
N LEU A 308 -26.26 35.87 -0.73
CA LEU A 308 -26.60 36.37 -2.08
C LEU A 308 -27.19 37.78 -2.10
N ASN A 309 -27.77 38.26 -1.00
CA ASN A 309 -28.32 39.62 -0.90
C ASN A 309 -27.26 40.73 -0.91
N ASN A 310 -25.97 40.41 -0.94
CA ASN A 310 -24.93 41.42 -1.12
C ASN A 310 -24.91 41.94 -2.58
N PRO A 311 -25.25 43.23 -2.82
CA PRO A 311 -25.34 43.79 -4.16
C PRO A 311 -23.99 43.95 -4.86
N ALA A 312 -22.87 43.74 -4.15
CA ALA A 312 -21.53 43.80 -4.73
C ALA A 312 -21.17 42.53 -5.54
N HIS A 313 -21.94 41.45 -5.42
CA HIS A 313 -21.65 40.21 -6.14
C HIS A 313 -21.89 40.34 -7.64
N SER A 314 -20.88 39.95 -8.41
CA SER A 314 -20.99 39.73 -9.85
C SER A 314 -21.78 38.46 -10.17
N PRO A 315 -22.32 38.30 -11.40
CA PRO A 315 -23.01 37.09 -11.81
C PRO A 315 -22.20 35.80 -11.61
N ARG A 316 -20.87 35.87 -11.76
CA ARG A 316 -19.96 34.74 -11.56
C ARG A 316 -19.81 34.38 -10.07
N GLU A 317 -19.77 35.38 -9.20
CA GLU A 317 -19.73 35.14 -7.75
C GLU A 317 -21.05 34.57 -7.24
N ILE A 318 -22.19 35.03 -7.78
CA ILE A 318 -23.51 34.45 -7.47
C ILE A 318 -23.54 32.95 -7.80
N GLU A 319 -23.06 32.55 -8.99
CA GLU A 319 -22.98 31.13 -9.36
C GLU A 319 -22.04 30.35 -8.43
N ALA A 320 -20.87 30.91 -8.12
CA ALA A 320 -19.90 30.28 -7.23
C ALA A 320 -20.45 30.08 -5.79
N VAL A 321 -21.11 31.10 -5.23
CA VAL A 321 -21.75 31.03 -3.91
C VAL A 321 -22.83 29.95 -3.89
N ASN A 322 -23.66 29.87 -4.92
CA ASN A 322 -24.68 28.81 -5.02
C ASN A 322 -24.07 27.41 -4.96
N GLU A 323 -22.94 27.17 -5.64
CA GLU A 323 -22.29 25.86 -5.63
C GLU A 323 -21.52 25.56 -4.34
N MET A 324 -20.97 26.59 -3.68
CA MET A 324 -20.26 26.44 -2.41
C MET A 324 -21.19 26.05 -1.25
N PHE A 325 -22.40 26.59 -1.23
CA PHE A 325 -23.36 26.38 -0.14
C PHE A 325 -24.27 25.16 -0.32
N LYS A 326 -24.35 24.52 -1.50
CA LYS A 326 -25.11 23.27 -1.71
C LYS A 326 -24.37 22.06 -1.14
N ILE A 327 -24.36 21.90 0.18
CA ILE A 327 -23.67 20.79 0.85
C ILE A 327 -24.66 19.93 1.63
N ALA A 328 -25.44 20.52 2.54
CA ALA A 328 -26.41 19.78 3.35
C ALA A 328 -27.48 19.12 2.48
N GLY A 329 -28.01 19.83 1.48
CA GLY A 329 -28.97 19.24 0.53
C GLY A 329 -28.40 18.09 -0.30
N ALA A 330 -27.10 18.12 -0.62
CA ALA A 330 -26.44 16.99 -1.29
C ALA A 330 -26.33 15.79 -0.34
N LEU A 331 -25.90 16.03 0.91
CA LEU A 331 -25.75 15.01 1.93
C LEU A 331 -27.07 14.30 2.27
N CYS A 332 -28.22 14.98 2.24
CA CYS A 332 -29.55 14.35 2.43
C CYS A 332 -29.75 13.09 1.59
N THR A 333 -29.14 13.02 0.41
CA THR A 333 -29.32 11.91 -0.52
C THR A 333 -28.13 10.97 -0.62
N SER A 334 -26.97 11.33 -0.08
CA SER A 334 -25.71 10.64 -0.37
C SER A 334 -24.86 10.30 0.87
N TRP A 335 -25.17 10.82 2.05
CA TRP A 335 -24.26 10.74 3.19
C TRP A 335 -23.91 9.31 3.61
N ASN A 336 -24.82 8.35 3.40
CA ASN A 336 -24.67 6.93 3.73
C ASN A 336 -24.33 6.03 2.52
N LYS A 337 -23.96 6.63 1.38
CA LYS A 337 -23.68 5.91 0.12
C LYS A 337 -22.19 5.84 -0.23
N PHE A 338 -21.31 6.33 0.64
CA PHE A 338 -19.87 6.24 0.39
C PHE A 338 -19.36 4.81 0.62
N GLU A 339 -18.33 4.46 -0.15
CA GLU A 339 -17.62 3.18 -0.08
C GLU A 339 -16.62 3.21 1.08
N GLY A 340 -17.14 3.31 2.31
CA GLY A 340 -16.37 3.35 3.55
C GLY A 340 -15.72 4.70 3.87
N LEU A 341 -14.95 4.70 4.97
CA LEU A 341 -14.36 5.89 5.59
C LEU A 341 -13.32 6.58 4.71
N ILE A 342 -12.55 5.82 3.93
CA ILE A 342 -11.53 6.39 3.04
C ILE A 342 -12.20 7.22 1.94
N HIS A 343 -13.22 6.67 1.28
CA HIS A 343 -13.96 7.38 0.25
C HIS A 343 -14.58 8.66 0.84
N TRP A 344 -15.18 8.57 2.03
CA TRP A 344 -15.67 9.74 2.75
C TRP A 344 -14.59 10.80 3.00
N ARG A 345 -13.42 10.42 3.57
CA ARG A 345 -12.32 11.34 3.84
C ARG A 345 -11.77 12.00 2.58
N ASP A 346 -11.69 11.25 1.49
CA ASP A 346 -11.23 11.78 0.21
C ASP A 346 -12.22 12.80 -0.37
N VAL A 347 -13.53 12.53 -0.29
CA VAL A 347 -14.58 13.49 -0.69
C VAL A 347 -14.57 14.73 0.21
N LYS A 348 -14.50 14.53 1.53
CA LYS A 348 -14.43 15.61 2.51
C LYS A 348 -13.24 16.51 2.27
N ARG A 349 -12.04 15.95 2.07
CA ARG A 349 -10.81 16.73 1.84
C ARG A 349 -10.76 17.38 0.46
N SER A 350 -11.19 16.68 -0.59
CA SER A 350 -11.00 17.14 -1.98
C SER A 350 -12.13 18.04 -2.47
N HIS A 351 -13.32 17.94 -1.88
CA HIS A 351 -14.52 18.64 -2.35
C HIS A 351 -15.22 19.47 -1.28
N LEU A 352 -15.43 18.94 -0.07
CA LEU A 352 -16.26 19.63 0.93
C LEU A 352 -15.49 20.70 1.71
N THR A 353 -14.29 20.37 2.19
CA THR A 353 -13.45 21.30 2.99
C THR A 353 -13.07 22.56 2.19
N PRO A 354 -12.59 22.47 0.93
CA PRO A 354 -12.29 23.67 0.15
C PRO A 354 -13.52 24.56 -0.11
N ARG A 355 -14.72 23.96 -0.20
CA ARG A 355 -15.98 24.72 -0.32
C ARG A 355 -16.32 25.45 0.97
N LEU A 356 -16.20 24.79 2.12
CA LEU A 356 -16.39 25.42 3.42
C LEU A 356 -15.39 26.57 3.64
N ASP A 357 -14.11 26.34 3.36
CA ASP A 357 -13.07 27.37 3.51
C ASP A 357 -13.34 28.58 2.60
N ALA A 358 -13.78 28.33 1.36
CA ALA A 358 -14.17 29.41 0.45
C ALA A 358 -15.45 30.14 0.90
N ALA A 359 -16.43 29.41 1.46
CA ALA A 359 -17.68 29.97 1.95
C ALA A 359 -17.46 30.94 3.13
N ILE A 360 -16.45 30.72 3.96
CA ILE A 360 -16.08 31.62 5.07
C ILE A 360 -15.78 33.04 4.54
N HIS A 361 -15.09 33.16 3.40
CA HIS A 361 -14.78 34.48 2.82
C HIS A 361 -16.05 35.27 2.46
N TYR A 362 -17.07 34.59 1.93
CA TYR A 362 -18.36 35.21 1.60
C TYR A 362 -19.20 35.49 2.84
N ALA A 363 -19.07 34.67 3.90
CA ALA A 363 -19.75 34.86 5.17
C ALA A 363 -19.40 36.22 5.81
N GLU A 364 -18.12 36.58 5.81
CA GLU A 364 -17.62 37.85 6.37
C GLU A 364 -18.21 39.11 5.71
N HIS A 365 -18.66 38.98 4.45
CA HIS A 365 -19.20 40.07 3.64
C HIS A 365 -20.73 39.99 3.46
N SER A 366 -21.39 39.10 4.20
CA SER A 366 -22.84 38.92 4.12
C SER A 366 -23.60 39.92 4.99
N SER A 367 -24.93 39.98 4.85
CA SER A 367 -25.76 40.88 5.68
C SER A 367 -25.89 40.45 7.15
N ASP A 368 -25.59 39.19 7.46
CA ASP A 368 -25.59 38.62 8.82
C ASP A 368 -24.45 37.59 8.97
N PRO A 369 -23.20 38.05 9.15
CA PRO A 369 -22.03 37.17 9.19
C PRO A 369 -22.09 36.14 10.31
N ASP A 370 -22.60 36.49 11.49
CA ASP A 370 -22.65 35.59 12.65
C ASP A 370 -23.53 34.36 12.35
N ARG A 371 -24.69 34.58 11.71
CA ARG A 371 -25.58 33.46 11.33
C ARG A 371 -24.94 32.54 10.29
N VAL A 372 -24.28 33.10 9.27
CA VAL A 372 -23.61 32.31 8.23
C VAL A 372 -22.43 31.52 8.83
N ILE A 373 -21.61 32.15 9.68
CA ILE A 373 -20.47 31.50 10.33
C ILE A 373 -20.93 30.38 11.27
N ASN A 374 -22.02 30.58 12.03
CA ASN A 374 -22.59 29.53 12.88
C ASN A 374 -23.07 28.33 12.05
N TYR A 375 -23.78 28.56 10.94
CA TYR A 375 -24.19 27.50 10.02
C TYR A 375 -22.99 26.72 9.46
N LEU A 376 -21.94 27.42 9.01
CA LEU A 376 -20.73 26.79 8.47
C LEU A 376 -19.99 25.95 9.53
N ARG A 377 -19.94 26.41 10.78
CA ARG A 377 -19.39 25.65 11.90
C ARG A 377 -20.21 24.39 12.16
N ASP A 378 -21.53 24.51 12.26
CA ASP A 378 -22.43 23.38 12.55
C ASP A 378 -22.38 22.34 11.42
N LEU A 379 -22.22 22.78 10.17
CA LEU A 379 -21.97 21.92 9.01
C LEU A 379 -20.61 21.23 9.08
N HIS A 380 -19.54 21.94 9.46
CA HIS A 380 -18.21 21.35 9.67
C HIS A 380 -18.22 20.28 10.76
N GLU A 381 -18.92 20.54 11.87
CA GLU A 381 -19.14 19.55 12.94
C GLU A 381 -19.88 18.33 12.39
N LEU A 382 -20.97 18.52 11.63
CA LEU A 382 -21.70 17.42 10.99
C LEU A 382 -20.80 16.56 10.09
N LEU A 383 -19.94 17.16 9.27
CA LEU A 383 -18.98 16.41 8.44
C LEU A 383 -17.99 15.58 9.28
N THR A 384 -17.72 15.99 10.52
CA THR A 384 -16.88 15.24 11.45
C THR A 384 -17.67 14.12 12.13
N ASP A 385 -18.95 14.33 12.41
CA ASP A 385 -19.82 13.27 12.92
C ASP A 385 -20.08 12.16 11.90
N VAL A 386 -20.28 12.51 10.61
CA VAL A 386 -20.37 11.51 9.52
C VAL A 386 -19.08 10.70 9.43
N GLU A 387 -17.91 11.36 9.53
CA GLU A 387 -16.62 10.66 9.55
C GLU A 387 -16.53 9.68 10.72
N THR A 388 -16.98 10.12 11.90
CA THR A 388 -16.92 9.31 13.11
C THR A 388 -17.88 8.12 13.04
N LEU A 389 -19.04 8.28 12.40
CA LEU A 389 -19.99 7.18 12.16
C LEU A 389 -19.38 6.12 11.24
N TYR A 390 -18.80 6.51 10.10
CA TYR A 390 -18.09 5.58 9.21
C TYR A 390 -16.93 4.87 9.92
N ALA A 391 -16.18 5.59 10.77
CA ALA A 391 -15.10 5.02 11.57
C ALA A 391 -15.62 4.01 12.61
N ALA A 392 -16.76 4.30 13.25
CA ALA A 392 -17.40 3.40 14.20
C ALA A 392 -17.93 2.13 13.53
N GLU A 393 -18.56 2.25 12.36
CA GLU A 393 -19.04 1.11 11.58
C GLU A 393 -17.88 0.21 11.13
N GLU A 394 -16.78 0.79 10.61
CA GLU A 394 -15.59 0.01 10.24
C GLU A 394 -14.94 -0.66 11.47
N ASN A 395 -14.78 0.05 12.59
CA ASN A 395 -14.25 -0.54 13.82
C ASN A 395 -15.11 -1.72 14.30
N ALA A 396 -16.43 -1.54 14.37
CA ALA A 396 -17.36 -2.59 14.79
C ALA A 396 -17.30 -3.81 13.86
N SER A 397 -17.12 -3.59 12.56
CA SER A 397 -17.02 -4.69 11.58
C SER A 397 -15.78 -5.57 11.74
N LEU A 398 -14.74 -5.06 12.41
CA LEU A 398 -13.46 -5.76 12.63
C LEU A 398 -13.15 -6.01 14.11
N GLU A 399 -14.08 -5.70 15.02
CA GLU A 399 -13.85 -5.79 16.46
C GLU A 399 -13.66 -7.25 16.91
N GLU A 400 -14.50 -8.16 16.44
CA GLU A 400 -14.38 -9.59 16.75
C GLU A 400 -13.06 -10.18 16.23
N LEU A 401 -12.62 -9.77 15.03
CA LEU A 401 -11.32 -10.14 14.49
C LEU A 401 -10.19 -9.62 15.38
N ARG A 402 -10.25 -8.35 15.77
CA ARG A 402 -9.25 -7.69 16.61
C ARG A 402 -9.10 -8.41 17.95
N ASP A 403 -10.20 -8.70 18.62
CA ASP A 403 -10.23 -9.39 19.91
C ASP A 403 -9.68 -10.81 19.79
N ALA A 404 -10.14 -11.57 18.79
CA ALA A 404 -9.70 -12.94 18.58
C ALA A 404 -8.19 -13.04 18.30
N VAL A 405 -7.66 -12.15 17.46
CA VAL A 405 -6.22 -12.14 17.14
C VAL A 405 -5.41 -11.61 18.32
N ALA A 406 -5.87 -10.58 19.04
CA ALA A 406 -5.18 -10.09 20.23
C ALA A 406 -5.03 -11.19 21.30
N ASP A 407 -6.12 -11.94 21.57
CA ASP A 407 -6.13 -13.04 22.55
C ASP A 407 -5.20 -14.18 22.12
N GLU A 408 -5.30 -14.62 20.85
CA GLU A 408 -4.44 -15.68 20.30
C GLU A 408 -2.94 -15.32 20.34
N LEU A 409 -2.61 -14.04 20.19
CA LEU A 409 -1.25 -13.53 20.23
C LEU A 409 -0.77 -13.13 21.64
N GLY A 410 -1.65 -13.16 22.65
CA GLY A 410 -1.34 -12.76 24.02
C GLY A 410 -1.07 -11.25 24.19
N LEU A 411 -1.69 -10.43 23.35
CA LEU A 411 -1.54 -8.97 23.37
C LEU A 411 -2.60 -8.31 24.27
N PRO A 412 -2.37 -7.08 24.76
CA PRO A 412 -3.39 -6.32 25.47
C PRO A 412 -4.68 -6.20 24.65
N LEU A 413 -5.83 -6.42 25.28
CA LEU A 413 -7.13 -6.41 24.60
C LEU A 413 -7.54 -5.03 24.07
N ASP A 414 -6.87 -3.95 24.46
CA ASP A 414 -7.05 -2.60 23.93
C ASP A 414 -6.06 -2.25 22.79
N THR A 415 -5.21 -3.20 22.38
CA THR A 415 -4.26 -2.98 21.28
C THR A 415 -5.01 -2.70 19.97
N PRO A 416 -4.70 -1.60 19.25
CA PRO A 416 -5.29 -1.30 17.95
C PRO A 416 -5.02 -2.38 16.90
N LEU A 417 -5.98 -2.62 15.99
CA LEU A 417 -5.88 -3.68 14.99
C LEU A 417 -4.65 -3.55 14.07
N GLN A 418 -4.29 -2.32 13.69
CA GLN A 418 -3.10 -2.08 12.87
C GLN A 418 -1.81 -2.50 13.59
N GLN A 419 -1.73 -2.28 14.90
CA GLN A 419 -0.58 -2.65 15.70
C GLN A 419 -0.52 -4.17 15.90
N ILE A 420 -1.67 -4.81 16.15
CA ILE A 420 -1.79 -6.27 16.20
C ILE A 420 -1.33 -6.90 14.88
N ALA A 421 -1.84 -6.40 13.74
CA ALA A 421 -1.51 -6.94 12.42
C ALA A 421 -0.02 -6.80 12.07
N LEU A 422 0.59 -5.63 12.36
CA LEU A 422 2.02 -5.42 12.17
C LEU A 422 2.85 -6.32 13.08
N HIS A 423 2.48 -6.40 14.37
CA HIS A 423 3.19 -7.21 15.35
C HIS A 423 3.15 -8.70 15.02
N ALA A 424 1.98 -9.22 14.62
CA ALA A 424 1.80 -10.60 14.20
C ALA A 424 2.78 -10.99 13.08
N VAL A 425 2.83 -10.19 12.01
CA VAL A 425 3.73 -10.43 10.87
C VAL A 425 5.19 -10.25 11.29
N ARG A 426 5.49 -9.19 12.04
CA ARG A 426 6.85 -8.87 12.50
C ARG A 426 7.49 -10.00 13.30
N CYS A 427 6.71 -10.60 14.19
CA CYS A 427 7.20 -11.65 15.09
C CYS A 427 7.07 -13.07 14.50
N THR A 428 6.71 -13.20 13.23
CA THR A 428 6.62 -14.50 12.57
C THR A 428 7.99 -15.03 12.16
N GLU A 429 8.26 -16.29 12.53
CA GLU A 429 9.50 -16.97 12.15
C GLU A 429 9.70 -16.97 10.62
N GLY A 430 10.89 -16.55 10.18
CA GLY A 430 11.26 -16.50 8.77
C GLY A 430 10.93 -15.17 8.06
N VAL A 431 10.22 -14.24 8.71
CA VAL A 431 10.04 -12.88 8.20
C VAL A 431 11.23 -12.01 8.61
N ASN A 432 11.75 -11.20 7.68
CA ASN A 432 12.89 -10.30 7.95
C ASN A 432 12.51 -8.82 7.89
N VAL A 433 11.58 -8.44 7.01
CA VAL A 433 11.16 -7.05 6.82
C VAL A 433 9.65 -6.95 6.66
N VAL A 434 9.02 -6.01 7.36
CA VAL A 434 7.61 -5.65 7.16
C VAL A 434 7.53 -4.28 6.52
N LEU A 435 7.04 -4.20 5.28
CA LEU A 435 6.98 -2.96 4.52
C LEU A 435 5.69 -2.20 4.80
N VAL A 436 5.82 -0.98 5.33
CA VAL A 436 4.68 -0.15 5.71
C VAL A 436 4.69 1.18 4.96
N GLY A 437 3.54 1.55 4.41
CA GLY A 437 3.32 2.80 3.68
C GLY A 437 3.18 4.02 4.59
N MET A 438 4.18 4.31 5.41
CA MET A 438 4.19 5.35 6.44
C MET A 438 4.22 6.76 5.83
N ARG A 439 3.05 7.31 5.47
CA ARG A 439 2.95 8.57 4.70
C ARG A 439 2.98 9.86 5.54
N THR A 440 2.93 9.77 6.86
CA THR A 440 3.06 10.93 7.76
C THR A 440 4.01 10.59 8.91
N PRO A 441 4.67 11.57 9.55
CA PRO A 441 5.50 11.32 10.73
C PRO A 441 4.74 10.60 11.86
N GLU A 442 3.49 10.96 12.10
CA GLU A 442 2.65 10.34 13.14
C GLU A 442 2.38 8.87 12.84
N TYR A 443 2.22 8.52 11.55
CA TYR A 443 2.07 7.13 11.14
C TYR A 443 3.39 6.36 11.26
N VAL A 444 4.55 7.00 11.10
CA VAL A 444 5.83 6.37 11.44
C VAL A 444 5.88 6.05 12.93
N ASP A 445 5.50 7.00 13.78
CA ASP A 445 5.50 6.81 15.23
C ASP A 445 4.56 5.68 15.65
N ASP A 446 3.31 5.64 15.14
CA ASP A 446 2.35 4.56 15.40
C ASP A 446 2.86 3.17 14.97
N VAL A 447 3.62 3.08 13.88
CA VAL A 447 4.24 1.81 13.49
C VAL A 447 5.33 1.40 14.49
N LEU A 448 6.13 2.36 14.95
CA LEU A 448 7.27 2.10 15.84
C LEU A 448 6.85 1.79 17.28
N THR A 449 5.66 2.20 17.74
CA THR A 449 5.13 1.81 19.07
C THR A 449 4.95 0.29 19.19
N THR A 450 4.81 -0.43 18.08
CA THR A 450 4.70 -1.89 18.08
C THR A 450 5.96 -2.60 18.60
N HIS A 451 7.09 -1.90 18.71
CA HIS A 451 8.29 -2.39 19.39
C HIS A 451 8.13 -2.52 20.91
N ASP A 452 7.15 -1.83 21.50
CA ASP A 452 6.88 -1.90 22.94
C ASP A 452 5.97 -3.10 23.30
N LEU A 453 5.44 -3.79 22.31
CA LEU A 453 4.59 -4.98 22.50
C LEU A 453 5.42 -6.23 22.86
N PRO A 454 4.85 -7.20 23.61
CA PRO A 454 5.57 -8.40 24.02
C PRO A 454 6.10 -9.23 22.84
N GLU A 455 7.42 -9.38 22.73
CA GLU A 455 8.02 -10.13 21.62
C GLU A 455 7.90 -11.64 21.84
N THR A 456 6.96 -12.27 21.13
CA THR A 456 6.78 -13.73 21.08
C THR A 456 6.95 -14.22 19.66
N THR A 457 7.79 -15.23 19.41
CA THR A 457 7.92 -15.81 18.07
C THR A 457 6.67 -16.61 17.69
N TYR A 458 6.05 -16.23 16.56
CA TYR A 458 4.89 -16.92 16.02
C TYR A 458 5.32 -17.93 14.94
N HIS A 459 4.88 -19.17 15.11
CA HIS A 459 5.15 -20.27 14.20
C HIS A 459 3.89 -20.61 13.39
N ARG A 460 4.03 -21.47 12.39
CA ARG A 460 2.91 -21.98 11.57
C ARG A 460 1.71 -22.44 12.40
N THR A 461 1.92 -23.07 13.56
CA THR A 461 0.82 -23.52 14.43
C THR A 461 -0.02 -22.37 15.00
N THR A 462 0.57 -21.21 15.27
CA THR A 462 -0.17 -19.99 15.66
C THR A 462 -1.00 -19.49 14.50
N TRP A 463 -0.41 -19.43 13.30
CA TRP A 463 -1.12 -19.00 12.10
C TRP A 463 -2.26 -19.93 11.70
N LEU A 464 -2.13 -21.24 11.92
CA LEU A 464 -3.25 -22.18 11.73
C LEU A 464 -4.40 -21.91 12.70
N ARG A 465 -4.12 -21.56 13.97
CA ARG A 465 -5.18 -21.19 14.92
C ARG A 465 -5.88 -19.88 14.53
N ILE A 466 -5.12 -18.89 14.05
CA ILE A 466 -5.69 -17.65 13.49
C ILE A 466 -6.59 -17.97 12.27
N ALA A 467 -6.10 -18.82 11.36
CA ALA A 467 -6.87 -19.27 10.19
C ALA A 467 -8.19 -19.96 10.60
N ASP A 468 -8.15 -20.84 11.61
CA ASP A 468 -9.35 -21.51 12.13
C ASP A 468 -10.35 -20.50 12.73
N HIS A 469 -9.87 -19.42 13.36
CA HIS A 469 -10.75 -18.35 13.86
C HIS A 469 -11.41 -17.59 12.70
N LEU A 470 -10.63 -17.20 11.69
CA LEU A 470 -11.15 -16.52 10.50
C LEU A 470 -12.18 -17.33 9.74
N ALA A 471 -11.96 -18.64 9.62
CA ALA A 471 -12.91 -19.55 9.00
C ALA A 471 -14.27 -19.51 9.73
N ARG A 472 -14.26 -19.51 11.06
CA ARG A 472 -15.48 -19.41 11.89
C ARG A 472 -16.18 -18.06 11.74
N LEU A 473 -15.44 -16.96 11.62
CA LEU A 473 -16.01 -15.62 11.40
C LEU A 473 -16.67 -15.48 10.02
N SER A 474 -16.27 -16.32 9.06
CA SER A 474 -16.77 -16.28 7.69
C SER A 474 -17.97 -17.21 7.45
N GLU A 475 -18.32 -18.07 8.41
CA GLU A 475 -19.51 -18.93 8.31
C GLU A 475 -20.78 -18.08 8.53
N PRO A 476 -21.76 -18.11 7.61
CA PRO A 476 -23.01 -17.39 7.82
C PRO A 476 -23.75 -17.97 9.03
N SER A 477 -23.98 -17.10 10.03
CA SER A 477 -24.73 -17.38 11.26
C SER A 477 -26.17 -17.81 11.01
#